data_AF-A0A264VP20-F1
#
_entry.id   AF-A0A264VP20-F1
#
_cell.length_a   1.000
_cell.length_b   1.000
_cell.length_c   1.000
_cell.angle_alpha   90.00
_cell.angle_beta   90.00
_cell.angle_gamma   90.00
#
_symmetry.space_group_name_H-M   'P 1'
#
loop_
_entity.id
_entity.type
_entity.pdbx_description
1 polymer ?
#
loop_
_entity_poly.entity_id
_entity_poly.type
_entity_poly.pdbx_seq_one_letter_code
_entity_poly.pdbx_strand_id
1 'polypeptide(L)'
;MRNRKPLQSEDQFINNATSIPEIANNTNKRVRKYKAISTSLTEQYIEDIDNLIHISAVDGLLNVSRSDVIKAALDHFNNLSSDEKILKIKEVKG
;
A
#
# COMPACT_ATOMS: atom_id res chain seq x y z
N MET A 1 15.31 -18.28 -24.54
CA MET A 1 16.74 -18.01 -24.85
C MET A 1 17.36 -17.28 -23.67
N ARG A 2 18.54 -17.70 -23.17
CA ARG A 2 19.16 -17.17 -21.95
C ARG A 2 19.92 -15.87 -22.30
N ASN A 3 19.46 -14.72 -21.81
CA ASN A 3 20.16 -13.44 -22.01
C ASN A 3 21.54 -13.48 -21.36
N ARG A 4 22.60 -13.62 -22.17
CA ARG A 4 23.98 -13.46 -21.71
C ARG A 4 24.32 -11.98 -21.79
N LYS A 5 24.68 -11.36 -20.67
CA LYS A 5 25.23 -10.00 -20.68
C LYS A 5 26.50 -9.99 -21.53
N PRO A 6 26.76 -8.93 -22.32
CA PRO A 6 27.98 -8.83 -23.11
C PRO A 6 29.21 -8.84 -22.18
N LEU A 7 30.29 -9.46 -22.64
CA LEU A 7 31.57 -9.49 -21.92
C LEU A 7 32.07 -8.05 -21.77
N GLN A 8 32.17 -7.58 -20.52
CA GLN A 8 32.71 -6.24 -20.21
C GLN A 8 34.21 -6.22 -20.52
N SER A 9 34.72 -5.08 -21.00
CA SER A 9 36.15 -4.91 -21.27
C SER A 9 36.96 -4.88 -19.96
N GLU A 10 38.25 -5.23 -20.04
CA GLU A 10 39.16 -5.24 -18.88
C GLU A 10 39.20 -3.87 -18.19
N ASP A 11 39.19 -2.78 -18.97
CA ASP A 11 39.11 -1.41 -18.44
C ASP A 11 37.82 -1.14 -17.65
N GLN A 12 36.68 -1.73 -18.07
CA GLN A 12 35.42 -1.61 -17.32
C GLN A 12 35.46 -2.42 -16.02
N PHE A 13 36.20 -3.53 -15.99
CA PHE A 13 36.40 -4.31 -14.78
C PHE A 13 37.29 -3.56 -13.77
N ILE A 14 38.37 -2.94 -14.22
CA ILE A 14 39.32 -2.19 -13.37
C ILE A 14 38.67 -0.92 -12.79
N ASN A 15 37.90 -0.18 -13.59
CA ASN A 15 37.21 1.03 -13.12
C ASN A 15 36.15 0.72 -12.06
N ASN A 16 35.46 -0.43 -12.16
CA ASN A 16 34.52 -0.86 -11.12
C ASN A 16 35.22 -1.23 -9.81
N ALA A 17 36.47 -1.72 -9.86
CA ALA A 17 37.23 -2.09 -8.67
C ALA A 17 37.80 -0.89 -7.89
N THR A 18 37.89 0.28 -8.53
CA THR A 18 38.46 1.52 -7.94
C THR A 18 37.44 2.63 -7.71
N SER A 19 36.17 2.37 -8.04
CA SER A 19 35.07 3.31 -7.78
C SER A 19 34.84 3.46 -6.28
N ILE A 20 35.21 4.61 -5.71
CA ILE A 20 34.84 5.00 -4.34
C ILE A 20 33.31 5.01 -4.29
N PRO A 21 32.64 4.25 -3.40
CA PRO A 21 31.20 4.28 -3.32
C PRO A 21 30.77 5.69 -2.94
N GLU A 22 30.01 6.34 -3.83
CA GLU A 22 29.27 7.54 -3.45
C GLU A 22 28.43 7.15 -2.23
N ILE A 23 28.71 7.79 -1.09
CA ILE A 23 27.91 7.63 0.11
C ILE A 23 26.53 8.14 -0.29
N ALA A 24 25.64 7.20 -0.62
CA ALA A 24 24.26 7.51 -0.85
C ALA A 24 23.78 8.19 0.42
N ASN A 25 23.59 9.51 0.35
CA ASN A 25 22.92 10.32 1.34
C ASN A 25 21.44 9.90 1.36
N ASN A 26 21.17 8.66 1.74
CA ASN A 26 19.83 8.19 1.99
C ASN A 26 19.45 8.75 3.35
N THR A 27 18.95 9.99 3.30
CA THR A 27 18.03 10.55 4.27
C THR A 27 17.14 9.41 4.78
N ASN A 28 17.24 9.08 6.06
CA ASN A 28 16.37 8.13 6.75
C ASN A 28 14.94 8.69 6.78
N LYS A 29 14.31 8.89 5.63
CA LYS A 29 12.86 9.07 5.54
C LYS A 29 12.29 7.76 6.02
N ARG A 30 11.65 7.83 7.19
CA ARG A 30 10.95 6.70 7.81
C ARG A 30 9.89 6.23 6.83
N VAL A 31 10.23 5.24 6.01
CA VAL A 31 9.27 4.61 5.08
C VAL A 31 8.18 4.02 5.95
N ARG A 32 6.96 4.56 5.86
CA ARG A 32 5.79 3.97 6.52
C ARG A 32 5.56 2.62 5.87
N LYS A 33 6.10 1.56 6.48
CA LYS A 33 5.88 0.19 6.03
C LYS A 33 4.43 -0.16 6.35
N TYR A 34 3.69 -0.60 5.34
CA TYR A 34 2.37 -1.17 5.53
C TYR A 34 2.46 -2.37 6.49
N LYS A 35 1.49 -2.48 7.40
CA LYS A 35 1.32 -3.65 8.26
C LYS A 35 0.05 -4.36 7.85
N ALA A 36 0.17 -5.65 7.53
CA ALA A 36 -0.99 -6.50 7.31
C ALA A 36 -1.70 -6.76 8.65
N ILE A 37 -3.03 -6.73 8.63
CA ILE A 37 -3.88 -7.08 9.77
C ILE A 37 -4.87 -8.14 9.32
N SER A 38 -5.28 -9.01 10.24
CA SER A 38 -6.38 -9.95 10.04
C SER A 38 -7.55 -9.52 10.90
N THR A 39 -8.74 -9.52 10.32
CA THR A 39 -9.99 -9.10 10.96
C THR A 39 -11.14 -9.96 10.45
N SER A 40 -12.10 -10.25 11.32
CA SER A 40 -13.32 -10.96 10.96
C SER A 40 -14.43 -9.95 10.67
N LEU A 41 -15.13 -10.15 9.56
CA LEU A 41 -16.31 -9.41 9.15
C LEU A 41 -17.40 -10.42 8.77
N THR A 42 -18.67 -10.01 8.80
CA THR A 42 -19.75 -10.83 8.23
C THR A 42 -19.64 -10.86 6.71
N GLU A 43 -20.25 -11.88 6.08
CA GLU A 43 -20.26 -12.01 4.62
C GLU A 43 -20.80 -10.75 3.94
N GLN A 44 -21.88 -10.18 4.49
CA GLN A 44 -22.48 -8.94 3.99
C GLN A 44 -21.46 -7.80 3.88
N TYR A 45 -20.62 -7.58 4.90
CA TYR A 45 -19.63 -6.52 4.85
C TYR A 45 -18.51 -6.79 3.84
N ILE A 46 -18.18 -8.06 3.58
CA ILE A 46 -17.22 -8.41 2.53
C ILE A 46 -17.83 -8.14 1.15
N GLU A 47 -19.08 -8.53 0.95
CA GLU A 47 -19.83 -8.26 -0.29
C GLU A 47 -19.95 -6.75 -0.55
N ASP A 48 -20.26 -5.95 0.47
CA ASP A 48 -20.35 -4.49 0.34
C ASP A 48 -19.02 -3.86 -0.09
N ILE A 49 -17.89 -4.34 0.46
CA ILE A 49 -16.55 -3.89 0.05
C ILE A 49 -16.28 -4.27 -1.40
N ASP A 50 -16.57 -5.51 -1.80
CA ASP A 50 -16.30 -6.00 -3.15
C ASP A 50 -17.21 -5.30 -4.19
N ASN A 51 -18.46 -4.99 -3.82
CA ASN A 51 -19.38 -4.20 -4.62
C ASN A 51 -18.84 -2.78 -4.87
N LEU A 52 -18.26 -2.12 -3.86
CA LEU A 52 -17.62 -0.82 -4.03
C LEU A 52 -16.41 -0.88 -4.97
N ILE A 53 -15.63 -1.96 -4.92
CA ILE A 53 -14.52 -2.17 -5.87
C ILE A 53 -15.06 -2.32 -7.30
N HIS A 54 -16.14 -3.08 -7.48
CA HIS A 54 -16.78 -3.24 -8.79
C HIS A 54 -17.33 -1.91 -9.32
N ILE A 55 -18.05 -1.15 -8.48
CA ILE A 55 -18.57 0.19 -8.85
C ILE A 55 -17.42 1.11 -9.25
N SER A 56 -16.33 1.12 -8.49
CA SER A 56 -15.15 1.94 -8.78
C SER A 56 -14.52 1.57 -10.13
N ALA A 57 -14.46 0.27 -10.46
CA ALA A 57 -13.94 -0.20 -11.74
C ALA A 57 -14.82 0.23 -12.91
N VAL A 58 -16.16 0.19 -12.76
CA VAL A 58 -17.12 0.69 -13.75
C VAL A 58 -16.94 2.19 -13.99
N ASP A 59 -16.62 2.96 -12.95
CA ASP A 59 -16.29 4.39 -13.02
C ASP A 59 -14.87 4.68 -13.55
N GLY A 60 -14.14 3.65 -13.98
CA GLY A 60 -12.80 3.78 -14.56
C GLY A 60 -11.66 3.87 -13.54
N LEU A 61 -11.95 3.78 -12.24
CA LEU A 61 -10.93 3.68 -11.19
C LEU A 61 -10.50 2.21 -11.04
N LEU A 62 -9.48 1.85 -11.82
CA LEU A 62 -8.90 0.50 -11.82
C LEU A 62 -7.95 0.28 -10.63
N ASN A 63 -7.74 -0.99 -10.28
CA ASN A 63 -6.82 -1.45 -9.23
C ASN A 63 -7.17 -1.00 -7.80
N VAL A 64 -8.44 -0.71 -7.52
CA VAL A 64 -8.92 -0.49 -6.15
C VAL A 64 -8.84 -1.80 -5.37
N SER A 65 -8.13 -1.80 -4.24
CA SER A 65 -8.07 -2.95 -3.34
C SER A 65 -9.03 -2.80 -2.16
N ARG A 66 -9.35 -3.91 -1.49
CA ARG A 66 -10.08 -3.89 -0.20
C ARG A 66 -9.41 -2.97 0.83
N SER A 67 -8.07 -2.92 0.82
CA SER A 67 -7.32 -2.02 1.69
C SER A 67 -7.57 -0.54 1.38
N ASP A 68 -7.84 -0.18 0.13
CA ASP A 68 -8.12 1.21 -0.25
C ASP A 68 -9.52 1.63 0.17
N VAL A 69 -10.52 0.74 0.02
CA VAL A 69 -11.87 0.94 0.56
C VAL A 69 -11.82 1.14 2.08
N ILE A 70 -11.10 0.27 2.80
CA ILE A 70 -10.94 0.37 4.25
C ILE A 70 -10.22 1.67 4.65
N LYS A 71 -9.18 2.09 3.92
CA LYS A 71 -8.51 3.38 4.17
C LYS A 71 -9.47 4.56 4.01
N ALA A 72 -10.24 4.59 2.92
CA ALA A 72 -11.22 5.66 2.68
C ALA A 72 -12.28 5.71 3.80
N ALA A 73 -12.75 4.56 4.25
CA ALA A 73 -13.67 4.47 5.39
C ALA A 73 -13.02 4.98 6.69
N LEU A 74 -11.76 4.63 6.95
CA LEU A 74 -11.02 5.11 8.12
C LEU A 74 -10.75 6.61 8.07
N ASP A 75 -10.42 7.16 6.89
CA ASP A 75 -10.20 8.59 6.71
C ASP A 75 -11.50 9.37 6.96
N HIS A 76 -12.63 8.87 6.46
CA HIS A 76 -13.94 9.43 6.80
C HIS A 76 -14.23 9.33 8.30
N PHE A 77 -14.03 8.15 8.89
CA PHE A 77 -14.24 7.93 10.32
C PHE A 77 -13.37 8.87 11.17
N ASN A 78 -12.13 9.14 10.74
CA ASN A 78 -11.19 10.02 11.44
C ASN A 78 -11.63 11.49 11.45
N ASN A 79 -12.41 11.94 10.48
CA ASN A 79 -12.93 13.31 10.40
C ASN A 79 -14.09 13.58 11.38
N LEU A 80 -14.67 12.53 11.98
CA LEU A 80 -15.71 12.65 12.99
C LEU A 80 -15.15 13.10 14.35
N SER A 81 -16.00 13.75 15.16
CA SER A 81 -15.69 14.06 16.55
C SER A 81 -15.57 12.80 17.41
N SER A 82 -14.95 12.92 18.59
CA SER A 82 -14.79 11.78 19.51
C SER A 82 -16.14 11.16 19.92
N ASP A 83 -17.14 11.99 20.16
CA ASP A 83 -18.48 11.53 20.58
C ASP A 83 -19.18 10.78 19.46
N GLU A 84 -19.09 11.27 18.22
CA GLU A 84 -19.63 10.60 17.03
C GLU A 84 -18.94 9.26 16.77
N LYS A 85 -17.61 9.20 16.91
CA LYS A 85 -16.86 7.94 16.78
C LYS A 85 -17.33 6.90 17.79
N ILE A 86 -17.49 7.30 19.05
CA ILE A 86 -17.98 6.42 20.11
C ILE A 86 -19.41 5.96 19.81
N LEU A 87 -20.28 6.86 19.33
CA LEU A 87 -21.64 6.51 18.94
C LEU A 87 -21.66 5.48 17.80
N LYS A 88 -20.90 5.70 16.74
CA LYS A 88 -20.77 4.77 15.60
C LYS A 88 -20.25 3.40 16.04
N ILE A 89 -19.28 3.35 16.97
CA ILE A 89 -18.80 2.08 17.52
C ILE A 89 -19.90 1.38 18.31
N LYS A 90 -20.71 2.11 19.08
CA LYS A 90 -21.85 1.52 19.82
C LYS A 90 -22.90 0.94 18.87
N GLU A 91 -23.19 1.61 17.76
CA GLU A 91 -24.13 1.11 16.73
C GLU A 91 -23.67 -0.21 16.11
N VAL A 92 -22.36 -0.40 15.93
CA VAL A 92 -21.80 -1.65 15.35
C VAL A 92 -21.63 -2.75 16.40
N LYS A 93 -21.43 -2.38 17.68
CA LYS A 93 -21.25 -3.32 18.80
C LYS A 93 -22.57 -3.81 19.40
N GLY A 94 -23.63 -3.00 19.32
CA GLY A 94 -24.97 -3.30 19.83
C GLY A 94 -25.69 -4.32 18.97
#